data_AF-A0A7C0XIF4-F1
#
_entry.id   AF-A0A7C0XIF4-F1
#
_cell.length_a   1.000
_cell.length_b   1.000
_cell.length_c   1.000
_cell.angle_alpha   90.00
_cell.angle_beta   90.00
_cell.angle_gamma   90.00
#
_symmetry.space_group_name_H-M   'P 1'
#
loop_
_entity.id
_entity.type
_entity.pdbx_description
1 polymer ?
#
loop_
_entity_poly.entity_id
_entity_poly.type
_entity_poly.pdbx_seq_one_letter_code
_entity_poly.pdbx_strand_id
1 'polypeptide(L)'
;DRLDRLVDTIGELVIAESMVVQSPEMQSIGSARLSKYVSQLDKITRELQELGTSLRMIPIKSTFQRMARLVRDLSKKSGKDIEFVMTGEDTELDKSVVDRIGDPLIHMIRNAIDHGIEDSPEERRKLGKPEKGRIELNAYHKGGSIIIEVIDDGRGLDREAILKKAREKGLVKDGRELTDNEVWNLIFMPGFSTARVVSDVSGRGVGMDVVKKNIEALRGRVEVSTKKGYGTTFRLILPLTLAIIDGMVIKVGNEKYIIPTLSVITTFRPGNGEISTLFEKGEMIKLHGELMPLLRLYKLFEIEGAIEDPYSALIVVVESENMKVGIMADDLLGQQQIVIKPLGELLKRVPGISGGAIMPDGKVGLILDISGLIKLSKEVGAYSNRKEVRSCNNQSN
;
A
#
# COMPACT_ATOMS: atom_id res chain seq x y z
N ASP A 1 7.25 25.90 3.11
CA ASP A 1 6.52 27.05 2.52
C ASP A 1 7.01 27.45 1.13
N ARG A 2 8.18 28.10 0.97
CA ARG A 2 8.66 28.53 -0.37
C ARG A 2 8.91 27.35 -1.32
N LEU A 3 9.54 26.30 -0.79
CA LEU A 3 9.81 25.10 -1.56
C LEU A 3 8.53 24.31 -1.87
N ASP A 4 7.58 24.28 -0.94
CA ASP A 4 6.29 23.62 -1.17
C ASP A 4 5.52 24.31 -2.30
N ARG A 5 5.49 25.66 -2.30
CA ARG A 5 4.94 26.42 -3.43
C ARG A 5 5.65 26.11 -4.74
N LEU A 6 6.99 26.00 -4.75
CA LEU A 6 7.73 25.66 -5.96
C LEU A 6 7.31 24.30 -6.51
N VAL A 7 7.26 23.28 -5.66
CA VAL A 7 6.86 21.92 -6.06
C VAL A 7 5.39 21.88 -6.48
N ASP A 8 4.51 22.62 -5.81
CA ASP A 8 3.10 22.72 -6.19
C ASP A 8 2.95 23.38 -7.57
N THR A 9 3.68 24.45 -7.84
CA THR A 9 3.70 25.12 -9.15
C THR A 9 4.29 24.22 -10.23
N ILE A 10 5.34 23.43 -9.93
CA ILE A 10 5.84 22.42 -10.88
C ILE A 10 4.77 21.35 -11.14
N GLY A 11 4.02 20.93 -10.12
CA GLY A 11 2.88 20.03 -10.28
C GLY A 11 1.79 20.63 -11.19
N GLU A 12 1.47 21.91 -11.00
CA GLU A 12 0.55 22.63 -11.89
C GLU A 12 1.08 22.78 -13.32
N LEU A 13 2.40 22.95 -13.49
CA LEU A 13 3.05 22.96 -14.80
C LEU A 13 2.93 21.60 -15.49
N VAL A 14 3.20 20.50 -14.79
CA VAL A 14 3.02 19.13 -15.30
C VAL A 14 1.59 18.91 -15.76
N ILE A 15 0.61 19.37 -14.97
CA ILE A 15 -0.81 19.30 -15.33
C ILE A 15 -1.06 20.12 -16.62
N ALA A 16 -0.68 21.40 -16.63
CA ALA A 16 -0.92 22.32 -17.73
C ALA A 16 -0.27 21.84 -19.05
N GLU A 17 0.97 21.37 -18.98
CA GLU A 17 1.66 20.71 -20.09
C GLU A 17 0.86 19.53 -20.59
N SER A 18 0.46 18.62 -19.69
CA SER A 18 -0.29 17.44 -20.09
C SER A 18 -1.60 17.81 -20.80
N MET A 19 -2.27 18.89 -20.36
CA MET A 19 -3.46 19.40 -21.05
C MET A 19 -3.19 19.86 -22.47
N VAL A 20 -2.07 20.53 -22.70
CA VAL A 20 -1.67 20.97 -24.04
C VAL A 20 -1.36 19.75 -24.92
N VAL A 21 -0.62 18.77 -24.41
CA VAL A 21 -0.22 17.57 -25.17
C VAL A 21 -1.42 16.70 -25.54
N GLN A 22 -2.40 16.59 -24.64
CA GLN A 22 -3.57 15.74 -24.81
C GLN A 22 -4.76 16.46 -25.44
N SER A 23 -4.66 17.74 -25.80
CA SER A 23 -5.76 18.43 -26.45
C SER A 23 -6.04 17.84 -27.84
N PRO A 24 -7.31 17.69 -28.24
CA PRO A 24 -7.67 17.18 -29.56
C PRO A 24 -7.04 17.98 -30.71
N GLU A 25 -6.96 19.31 -30.53
CA GLU A 25 -6.30 20.22 -31.45
C GLU A 25 -4.84 19.83 -31.61
N MET A 26 -4.11 19.62 -30.50
CA MET A 26 -2.71 19.25 -30.53
C MET A 26 -2.47 17.88 -31.17
N GLN A 27 -3.32 16.89 -30.85
CA GLN A 27 -3.22 15.55 -31.44
C GLN A 27 -3.49 15.55 -32.95
N SER A 28 -4.37 16.44 -33.44
CA SER A 28 -4.70 16.55 -34.86
C SER A 28 -3.59 17.16 -35.73
N ILE A 29 -2.62 17.88 -35.14
CA ILE A 29 -1.63 18.68 -35.88
C ILE A 29 -0.62 17.79 -36.65
N GLY A 30 -0.45 16.52 -36.31
CA GLY A 30 0.35 15.55 -37.08
C GLY A 30 1.81 15.96 -37.39
N SER A 31 2.34 16.98 -36.71
CA SER A 31 3.63 17.60 -37.01
C SER A 31 4.75 16.99 -36.18
N ALA A 32 5.63 16.23 -36.82
CA ALA A 32 6.80 15.63 -36.16
C ALA A 32 7.71 16.66 -35.46
N ARG A 33 7.80 17.88 -36.01
CA ARG A 33 8.58 18.98 -35.40
C ARG A 33 7.95 19.46 -34.10
N LEU A 34 6.62 19.57 -34.08
CA LEU A 34 5.89 19.98 -32.89
C LEU A 34 5.95 18.89 -31.81
N SER A 35 5.77 17.62 -32.17
CA SER A 35 5.98 16.50 -31.25
C SER A 35 7.37 16.52 -30.62
N LYS A 36 8.42 16.85 -31.39
CA LYS A 36 9.78 17.00 -30.85
C LYS A 36 9.88 18.12 -29.81
N TYR A 37 9.24 19.28 -30.04
CA TYR A 37 9.24 20.38 -29.07
C TYR A 37 8.48 20.03 -27.79
N VAL A 38 7.35 19.34 -27.92
CA VAL A 38 6.59 18.81 -26.78
C VAL A 38 7.43 17.83 -25.97
N SER A 39 8.08 16.86 -26.61
CA SER A 39 8.93 15.90 -25.89
C SER A 39 10.12 16.58 -25.20
N GLN A 40 10.64 17.68 -25.77
CA GLN A 40 11.67 18.47 -25.11
C GLN A 40 11.14 19.24 -23.90
N LEU A 41 9.91 19.76 -23.98
CA LEU A 41 9.23 20.41 -22.86
C LEU A 41 9.01 19.41 -21.73
N ASP A 42 8.50 18.21 -22.03
CA ASP A 42 8.26 17.13 -21.05
C ASP A 42 9.56 16.75 -20.34
N LYS A 43 10.66 16.64 -21.09
CA LYS A 43 11.98 16.37 -20.51
C LYS A 43 12.41 17.47 -19.54
N ILE A 44 12.26 18.75 -19.90
CA ILE A 44 12.67 19.87 -19.03
C ILE A 44 11.76 19.95 -17.80
N THR A 45 10.45 19.75 -17.95
CA THR A 45 9.51 19.70 -16.84
C THR A 45 9.87 18.58 -15.86
N ARG A 46 10.24 17.39 -16.35
CA ARG A 46 10.74 16.28 -15.53
C ARG A 46 12.01 16.63 -14.76
N GLU A 47 12.99 17.25 -15.43
CA GLU A 47 14.23 17.70 -14.77
C GLU A 47 13.94 18.72 -13.67
N LEU A 48 13.04 19.69 -13.92
CA LEU A 48 12.60 20.65 -12.89
C LEU A 48 11.90 19.96 -11.72
N GLN A 49 11.08 18.95 -11.99
CA GLN A 49 10.39 18.16 -10.96
C GLN A 49 11.38 17.37 -10.10
N GLU A 50 12.36 16.71 -10.71
CA GLU A 50 13.39 15.96 -9.99
C GLU A 50 14.21 16.90 -9.10
N LEU A 51 14.59 18.07 -9.61
CA LEU A 51 15.27 19.11 -8.84
C LEU A 51 14.38 19.67 -7.71
N GLY A 52 13.10 19.92 -7.97
CA GLY A 52 12.16 20.39 -6.94
C GLY A 52 11.97 19.37 -5.82
N THR A 53 11.92 18.09 -6.18
CA THR A 53 11.80 16.96 -5.25
C THR A 53 13.06 16.80 -4.42
N SER A 54 14.25 16.85 -5.04
CA SER A 54 15.54 16.72 -4.35
C SER A 54 15.79 17.86 -3.37
N LEU A 55 15.38 19.10 -3.69
CA LEU A 55 15.49 20.23 -2.78
C LEU A 55 14.70 20.07 -1.47
N ARG A 56 13.68 19.19 -1.44
CA ARG A 56 12.86 18.91 -0.25
C ARG A 56 13.44 17.77 0.60
N MET A 57 14.37 17.02 0.03
CA MET A 57 14.95 15.87 0.69
C MET A 57 15.76 16.33 1.90
N ILE A 58 15.54 15.67 3.02
CA ILE A 58 16.29 15.87 4.25
C ILE A 58 16.77 14.52 4.78
N PRO A 59 17.95 14.45 5.41
CA PRO A 59 18.47 13.20 5.96
C PRO A 59 17.59 12.70 7.12
N ILE A 60 17.41 11.38 7.21
CA ILE A 60 16.63 10.74 8.29
C ILE A 60 17.33 10.72 9.66
N LYS A 61 18.57 11.20 9.70
CA LYS A 61 19.46 11.25 10.85
C LYS A 61 18.81 11.66 12.17
N SER A 62 18.02 12.74 12.17
CA SER A 62 17.36 13.25 13.38
C SER A 62 16.35 12.24 13.96
N THR A 63 15.60 11.55 13.10
CA THR A 63 14.68 10.48 13.48
C THR A 63 15.43 9.28 14.03
N PHE A 64 16.52 8.87 13.39
CA PHE A 64 17.37 7.76 13.85
C PHE A 64 17.98 8.03 15.22
N GLN A 65 18.51 9.23 15.44
CA GLN A 65 19.03 9.65 16.75
C GLN A 65 17.95 9.67 17.84
N ARG A 66 16.71 10.01 17.48
CA ARG A 66 15.56 9.91 18.41
C ARG A 66 15.27 8.46 18.77
N MET A 67 15.34 7.54 17.81
CA MET A 67 15.19 6.10 18.07
C MET A 67 16.29 5.56 18.97
N ALA A 68 17.56 5.97 18.78
CA ALA A 68 18.66 5.55 19.64
C ALA A 68 18.44 5.95 21.11
N ARG A 69 17.93 7.17 21.36
CA ARG A 69 17.55 7.62 22.72
C ARG A 69 16.42 6.75 23.28
N LEU A 70 15.38 6.50 22.49
CA LEU A 70 14.25 5.66 22.91
C LEU A 70 14.70 4.23 23.28
N VAL A 71 15.55 3.60 22.47
CA VAL A 71 16.08 2.24 22.75
C VAL A 71 16.83 2.24 24.08
N ARG A 72 17.68 3.24 24.33
CA ARG A 72 18.42 3.35 25.59
C ARG A 72 17.50 3.46 26.82
N ASP A 73 16.42 4.25 26.71
CA ASP A 73 15.47 4.43 27.80
C ASP A 73 14.62 3.17 28.03
N LEU A 74 14.17 2.52 26.96
CA LEU A 74 13.39 1.27 27.04
C LEU A 74 14.23 0.08 27.50
N SER A 75 15.49 -0.03 27.07
CA SER A 75 16.45 -1.03 27.53
C SER A 75 16.65 -0.94 29.05
N LYS A 76 16.86 0.27 29.59
CA LYS A 76 16.96 0.47 31.05
C LYS A 76 15.67 0.09 31.79
N LYS A 77 14.51 0.46 31.23
CA LYS A 77 13.21 0.19 31.87
C LYS A 77 12.84 -1.30 31.86
N SER A 78 13.18 -2.01 30.79
CA SER A 78 12.91 -3.44 30.62
C SER A 78 13.98 -4.34 31.26
N GLY A 79 15.15 -3.80 31.60
CA GLY A 79 16.28 -4.55 32.14
C GLY A 79 17.03 -5.39 31.09
N LYS A 80 16.76 -5.19 29.80
CA LYS A 80 17.39 -5.92 28.69
C LYS A 80 18.62 -5.15 28.20
N ASP A 81 19.77 -5.80 28.09
CA ASP A 81 20.98 -5.20 27.51
C ASP A 81 20.93 -5.29 25.98
N ILE A 82 20.89 -4.14 25.32
CA ILE A 82 20.61 -4.03 23.88
C ILE A 82 21.67 -3.16 23.22
N GLU A 83 22.29 -3.72 22.18
CA GLU A 83 23.08 -2.99 21.20
C GLU A 83 22.16 -2.46 20.09
N PHE A 84 22.20 -1.14 19.88
CA PHE A 84 21.46 -0.50 18.80
C PHE A 84 22.42 -0.05 17.70
N VAL A 85 22.22 -0.55 16.49
CA VAL A 85 23.03 -0.23 15.31
C VAL A 85 22.20 0.55 14.31
N MET A 86 22.78 1.59 13.73
CA MET A 86 22.14 2.41 12.71
C MET A 86 23.00 2.44 11.46
N THR A 87 22.41 2.23 10.29
CA THR A 87 23.10 2.39 9.01
C THR A 87 22.27 3.23 8.04
N GLY A 88 22.95 4.05 7.22
CA GLY A 88 22.27 4.91 6.24
C GLY A 88 21.50 6.08 6.86
N GLU A 89 21.98 6.63 7.99
CA GLU A 89 21.36 7.80 8.64
C GLU A 89 21.34 9.06 7.75
N ASP A 90 22.25 9.13 6.78
CA ASP A 90 22.33 10.23 5.80
C ASP A 90 21.43 9.99 4.58
N THR A 91 20.66 8.89 4.54
CA THR A 91 19.67 8.65 3.50
C THR A 91 18.65 9.79 3.51
N GLU A 92 18.48 10.43 2.37
CA GLU A 92 17.56 11.55 2.24
C GLU A 92 16.15 11.08 1.87
N LEU A 93 15.15 11.68 2.52
CA LEU A 93 13.72 11.45 2.31
C LEU A 93 12.96 12.77 2.25
N ASP A 94 11.78 12.76 1.63
CA ASP A 94 10.88 13.91 1.64
C ASP A 94 10.56 14.30 3.10
N LYS A 95 10.65 15.60 3.41
CA LYS A 95 10.38 16.12 4.75
C LYS A 95 9.07 15.61 5.35
N SER A 96 8.00 15.53 4.56
CA SER A 96 6.69 15.06 5.04
C SER A 96 6.70 13.57 5.40
N VAL A 97 7.57 12.77 4.77
CA VAL A 97 7.81 11.37 5.14
C VAL A 97 8.57 11.32 6.46
N VAL A 98 9.64 12.10 6.62
CA VAL A 98 10.43 12.16 7.87
C VAL A 98 9.56 12.54 9.08
N ASP A 99 8.65 13.51 8.90
CA ASP A 99 7.74 13.94 9.96
C ASP A 99 6.74 12.86 10.38
N ARG A 100 6.37 11.94 9.47
CA ARG A 100 5.33 10.92 9.69
C ARG A 100 5.89 9.53 10.00
N ILE A 101 7.13 9.22 9.62
CA ILE A 101 7.74 7.90 9.79
C ILE A 101 8.17 7.63 11.24
N GLY A 102 8.34 8.67 12.06
CA GLY A 102 8.75 8.54 13.45
C GLY A 102 7.84 7.64 14.27
N ASP A 103 6.52 7.86 14.22
CA ASP A 103 5.56 7.08 15.00
C ASP A 103 5.56 5.58 14.66
N PRO A 104 5.56 5.17 13.36
CA PRO A 104 5.75 3.78 12.98
C PRO A 104 7.02 3.13 13.53
N LEU A 105 8.16 3.83 13.45
CA LEU A 105 9.45 3.30 13.91
C LEU A 105 9.47 3.13 15.44
N ILE A 106 8.92 4.08 16.19
CA ILE A 106 8.77 3.97 17.65
C ILE A 106 8.06 2.68 18.02
N HIS A 107 6.97 2.36 17.31
CA HIS A 107 6.17 1.18 17.62
C HIS A 107 6.89 -0.12 17.27
N MET A 108 7.55 -0.20 16.11
CA MET A 108 8.33 -1.38 15.73
C MET A 108 9.48 -1.63 16.71
N ILE A 109 10.22 -0.59 17.09
CA ILE A 109 11.31 -0.69 18.05
C ILE A 109 10.81 -1.13 19.42
N ARG A 110 9.68 -0.58 19.88
CA ARG A 110 9.07 -1.01 21.14
C ARG A 110 8.70 -2.49 21.10
N ASN A 111 8.07 -2.95 20.03
CA ASN A 111 7.74 -4.38 19.88
C ASN A 111 8.98 -5.27 19.86
N ALA A 112 10.06 -4.84 19.19
CA ALA A 112 11.32 -5.55 19.20
C ALA A 112 11.86 -5.69 20.63
N ILE A 113 11.81 -4.64 21.45
CA ILE A 113 12.31 -4.69 22.85
C ILE A 113 11.37 -5.49 23.77
N ASP A 114 10.07 -5.19 23.73
CA ASP A 114 9.09 -5.75 24.67
C ASP A 114 8.77 -7.21 24.38
N HIS A 115 8.78 -7.61 23.11
CA HIS A 115 8.33 -8.94 22.68
C HIS A 115 9.35 -9.71 21.83
N GLY A 116 10.22 -9.01 21.09
CA GLY A 116 11.24 -9.63 20.23
C GLY A 116 12.41 -10.18 21.04
N ILE A 117 13.19 -9.30 21.66
CA ILE A 117 14.38 -9.64 22.44
C ILE A 117 13.98 -10.44 23.68
N GLU A 118 14.71 -11.52 23.94
CA GLU A 118 14.55 -12.38 25.12
C GLU A 118 14.68 -11.60 26.43
N ASP A 119 14.09 -12.14 27.50
CA ASP A 119 13.95 -11.38 28.75
C ASP A 119 15.21 -11.36 29.59
N SER A 120 16.14 -12.31 29.38
CA SER A 120 17.41 -12.36 30.11
C SER A 120 18.59 -12.83 29.25
N PRO A 121 19.83 -12.40 29.58
CA PRO A 121 21.05 -12.88 28.93
C PRO A 121 21.24 -14.40 29.03
N GLU A 122 20.79 -15.03 30.13
CA GLU A 122 20.87 -16.48 30.32
C GLU A 122 19.99 -17.24 29.33
N GLU A 123 18.79 -16.72 29.03
CA GLU A 123 17.93 -17.30 28.00
C GLU A 123 18.61 -17.25 26.63
N ARG A 124 19.23 -16.11 26.30
CA ARG A 124 19.97 -15.94 25.04
C ARG A 124 21.16 -16.89 24.94
N ARG A 125 21.93 -17.04 26.03
CA ARG A 125 23.07 -17.96 26.08
C ARG A 125 22.64 -19.41 25.88
N LYS A 126 21.51 -19.84 26.47
CA LYS A 126 20.93 -21.18 26.27
C LYS A 126 20.53 -21.44 24.82
N LEU A 127 20.12 -20.40 24.10
CA LEU A 127 19.77 -20.46 22.68
C LEU A 127 20.98 -20.29 21.75
N GLY A 128 22.21 -20.18 22.30
CA GLY A 128 23.44 -19.99 21.51
C GLY A 128 23.59 -18.58 20.92
N LYS A 129 22.89 -17.59 21.48
CA LYS A 129 22.86 -16.21 21.00
C LYS A 129 23.75 -15.31 21.86
N PRO A 130 24.24 -14.18 21.32
CA PRO A 130 25.01 -13.20 22.09
C PRO A 130 24.20 -12.70 23.30
N GLU A 131 24.87 -12.42 24.42
CA GLU A 131 24.20 -11.95 25.64
C GLU A 131 23.46 -10.63 25.45
N LYS A 132 24.05 -9.72 24.67
CA LYS A 132 23.41 -8.48 24.23
C LYS A 132 22.44 -8.77 23.10
N GLY A 133 21.21 -8.28 23.24
CA GLY A 133 20.25 -8.20 22.14
C GLY A 133 20.72 -7.19 21.10
N ARG A 134 20.43 -7.43 19.82
CA ARG A 134 20.79 -6.50 18.75
C ARG A 134 19.54 -6.03 18.02
N ILE A 135 19.40 -4.71 17.91
CA ILE A 135 18.38 -4.07 17.08
C ILE A 135 19.11 -3.18 16.06
N GLU A 136 18.79 -3.35 14.78
CA GLU A 136 19.33 -2.57 13.68
C GLU A 136 18.24 -1.72 13.04
N LEU A 137 18.59 -0.48 12.71
CA LEU A 137 17.75 0.43 11.94
C LEU A 137 18.53 0.88 10.70
N ASN A 138 18.07 0.44 9.54
CA ASN A 138 18.75 0.67 8.26
C ASN A 138 17.87 1.51 7.33
N ALA A 139 18.47 2.42 6.57
CA ALA A 139 17.80 3.12 5.48
C ALA A 139 18.67 3.13 4.22
N TYR A 140 18.07 2.90 3.05
CA TYR A 140 18.76 2.96 1.76
C TYR A 140 17.78 3.12 0.59
N HIS A 141 18.29 3.53 -0.57
CA HIS A 141 17.52 3.63 -1.80
C HIS A 141 17.64 2.33 -2.62
N LYS A 142 16.52 1.81 -3.13
CA LYS A 142 16.50 0.62 -4.00
C LYS A 142 15.33 0.69 -4.98
N GLY A 143 15.62 0.61 -6.27
CA GLY A 143 14.59 0.51 -7.33
C GLY A 143 13.58 1.67 -7.33
N GLY A 144 14.05 2.92 -7.15
CA GLY A 144 13.18 4.10 -7.10
C GLY A 144 12.32 4.23 -5.83
N SER A 145 12.56 3.37 -4.84
CA SER A 145 11.91 3.41 -3.53
C SER A 145 12.94 3.63 -2.43
N ILE A 146 12.50 4.19 -1.31
CA ILE A 146 13.27 4.23 -0.07
C ILE A 146 12.87 3.03 0.77
N ILE A 147 13.86 2.26 1.22
CA ILE A 147 13.68 1.12 2.09
C ILE A 147 14.17 1.51 3.48
N ILE A 148 13.33 1.32 4.50
CA ILE A 148 13.70 1.44 5.91
C ILE A 148 13.47 0.08 6.57
N GLU A 149 14.49 -0.46 7.23
CA GLU A 149 14.43 -1.78 7.85
C GLU A 149 14.60 -1.67 9.37
N VAL A 150 13.74 -2.35 10.11
CA VAL A 150 13.88 -2.59 11.55
C VAL A 150 14.16 -4.07 11.74
N ILE A 151 15.35 -4.40 12.21
CA ILE A 151 15.82 -5.78 12.37
C ILE A 151 16.07 -6.03 13.86
N ASP A 152 15.55 -7.12 14.40
CA ASP A 152 15.93 -7.64 15.71
C ASP A 152 16.49 -9.05 15.57
N ASP A 153 17.38 -9.41 16.49
CA ASP A 153 17.92 -10.76 16.61
C ASP A 153 17.19 -11.58 17.69
N GLY A 154 15.92 -11.28 17.97
CA GLY A 154 15.16 -11.85 19.08
C GLY A 154 14.54 -13.22 18.80
N ARG A 155 13.43 -13.51 19.49
CA ARG A 155 12.71 -14.78 19.44
C ARG A 155 12.06 -15.06 18.07
N GLY A 156 11.91 -14.05 17.22
CA GLY A 156 11.12 -14.14 16.00
C GLY A 156 9.62 -14.27 16.28
N LEU A 157 8.80 -14.28 15.23
CA LEU A 157 7.36 -14.47 15.36
C LEU A 157 7.00 -15.95 15.55
N ASP A 158 6.08 -16.21 16.47
CA ASP A 158 5.54 -17.55 16.70
C ASP A 158 4.29 -17.79 15.83
N ARG A 159 4.46 -18.65 14.82
CA ARG A 159 3.41 -19.02 13.87
C ARG A 159 2.18 -19.61 14.56
N GLU A 160 2.38 -20.53 15.50
CA GLU A 160 1.29 -21.23 16.17
C GLU A 160 0.52 -20.30 17.10
N ALA A 161 1.23 -19.44 17.83
CA ALA A 161 0.62 -18.44 18.68
C ALA A 161 -0.22 -17.43 17.88
N ILE A 162 0.28 -16.97 16.73
CA ILE A 162 -0.44 -16.06 15.84
C ILE A 162 -1.69 -16.71 15.29
N LEU A 163 -1.60 -17.94 14.77
CA LEU A 163 -2.75 -18.68 14.26
C LEU A 163 -3.80 -18.93 15.33
N LYS A 164 -3.39 -19.36 16.52
CA LYS A 164 -4.31 -19.58 17.65
C LYS A 164 -5.08 -18.31 17.98
N LYS A 165 -4.37 -17.20 18.14
CA LYS A 165 -4.97 -15.89 18.43
C LYS A 165 -5.87 -15.38 17.31
N ALA A 166 -5.51 -15.63 16.05
CA ALA A 166 -6.32 -15.25 14.90
C ALA A 166 -7.64 -16.05 14.84
N ARG A 167 -7.60 -17.35 15.18
CA ARG A 167 -8.80 -18.20 15.28
C ARG A 167 -9.70 -17.78 16.44
N GLU A 168 -9.13 -17.53 17.62
CA GLU A 168 -9.89 -17.01 18.78
C GLU A 168 -10.63 -15.71 18.47
N LYS A 169 -10.07 -14.87 17.59
CA LYS A 169 -10.67 -13.61 17.14
C LYS A 169 -11.57 -13.74 15.90
N GLY A 170 -11.77 -14.94 15.37
CA GLY A 170 -12.58 -15.18 14.18
C GLY A 170 -12.00 -14.56 12.90
N LEU A 171 -10.70 -14.23 12.87
CA LEU A 171 -10.03 -13.63 11.71
C LEU A 171 -9.65 -14.65 10.64
N VAL A 172 -9.60 -15.93 10.99
CA VAL A 172 -9.28 -17.05 10.10
C VAL A 172 -10.37 -18.11 10.25
N LYS A 173 -10.96 -18.55 9.12
CA LYS A 173 -11.93 -19.67 9.09
C LYS A 173 -11.21 -21.00 9.31
N ASP A 174 -11.84 -21.92 10.03
CA ASP A 174 -11.28 -23.24 10.31
C ASP A 174 -11.03 -24.03 9.02
N GLY A 175 -9.87 -24.70 8.94
CA GLY A 175 -9.53 -25.64 7.86
C GLY A 175 -8.69 -25.09 6.69
N ARG A 176 -8.41 -23.79 6.60
CA ARG A 176 -7.49 -23.25 5.58
C ARG A 176 -6.03 -23.27 6.08
N GLU A 177 -5.14 -23.94 5.35
CA GLU A 177 -3.70 -23.77 5.54
C GLU A 177 -3.26 -22.42 4.97
N LEU A 178 -2.57 -21.64 5.81
CA LEU A 178 -2.00 -20.35 5.44
C LEU A 178 -0.50 -20.51 5.23
N THR A 179 0.01 -19.87 4.19
CA THR A 179 1.45 -19.68 4.00
C THR A 179 2.04 -18.84 5.12
N ASP A 180 3.35 -18.96 5.38
CA ASP A 180 3.99 -18.19 6.45
C ASP A 180 3.80 -16.68 6.27
N ASN A 181 3.92 -16.17 5.04
CA ASN A 181 3.66 -14.76 4.74
C ASN A 181 2.23 -14.32 5.06
N GLU A 182 1.24 -15.16 4.74
CA GLU A 182 -0.15 -14.88 5.13
C GLU A 182 -0.32 -14.85 6.65
N VAL A 183 0.34 -15.75 7.37
CA VAL A 183 0.31 -15.76 8.85
C VAL A 183 0.94 -14.50 9.42
N TRP A 184 2.10 -14.06 8.92
CA TRP A 184 2.74 -12.84 9.39
C TRP A 184 1.88 -11.62 9.12
N ASN A 185 1.19 -11.57 7.98
CA ASN A 185 0.28 -10.47 7.66
C ASN A 185 -0.92 -10.34 8.62
N LEU A 186 -1.28 -11.41 9.35
CA LEU A 186 -2.35 -11.37 10.36
C LEU A 186 -2.05 -10.38 11.49
N ILE A 187 -0.76 -10.13 11.79
CA ILE A 187 -0.37 -9.20 12.86
C ILE A 187 -0.84 -7.77 12.59
N PHE A 188 -1.02 -7.41 11.33
CA PHE A 188 -1.49 -6.09 10.91
C PHE A 188 -3.01 -5.98 10.82
N MET A 189 -3.77 -7.06 11.08
CA MET A 189 -5.22 -6.99 11.04
C MET A 189 -5.76 -6.15 12.20
N PRO A 190 -6.77 -5.30 11.95
CA PRO A 190 -7.43 -4.53 13.00
C PRO A 190 -7.88 -5.45 14.14
N GLY A 191 -7.59 -5.04 15.37
CA GLY A 191 -7.97 -5.83 16.54
C GLY A 191 -7.12 -7.09 16.75
N PHE A 192 -6.08 -7.39 15.98
CA PHE A 192 -5.13 -8.47 16.30
C PHE A 192 -4.26 -8.09 17.53
N SER A 193 -3.63 -6.91 17.47
CA SER A 193 -2.91 -6.29 18.57
C SER A 193 -3.87 -5.55 19.51
N THR A 194 -4.64 -6.28 20.30
CA THR A 194 -5.38 -5.69 21.43
C THR A 194 -4.40 -5.44 22.59
N ALA A 195 -3.61 -4.38 22.50
CA ALA A 195 -2.89 -3.90 23.68
C ALA A 195 -3.90 -3.27 24.64
N ARG A 196 -4.12 -3.95 25.77
CA ARG A 196 -4.93 -3.52 26.92
C ARG A 196 -4.15 -2.54 27.80
N VAL A 197 -3.44 -1.58 27.19
CA VAL A 197 -2.76 -0.50 27.92
C VAL A 197 -2.81 0.76 27.06
N VAL A 198 -3.64 1.71 27.47
CA VAL A 198 -3.53 3.11 27.07
C VAL A 198 -2.23 3.60 27.71
N SER A 199 -1.10 3.53 27.02
CA SER A 199 0.15 4.10 27.54
C SER A 199 0.12 5.62 27.35
N ASP A 200 0.49 6.37 28.40
CA ASP A 200 0.35 7.82 28.60
C ASP A 200 0.96 8.78 27.55
N VAL A 201 1.41 8.30 26.38
CA VAL A 201 2.25 9.09 25.47
C VAL A 201 1.61 9.39 24.10
N SER A 202 0.46 8.80 23.72
CA SER A 202 -0.09 9.10 22.38
C SER A 202 -1.61 8.98 22.17
N GLY A 203 -2.41 8.60 23.16
CA GLY A 203 -3.88 8.74 23.13
C GLY A 203 -4.63 8.04 21.98
N ARG A 204 -3.99 7.20 21.17
CA ARG A 204 -4.60 6.40 20.10
C ARG A 204 -4.15 4.96 20.27
N GLY A 205 -5.08 4.01 20.16
CA GLY A 205 -4.82 2.58 20.34
C GLY A 205 -3.56 2.14 19.57
N VAL A 206 -2.61 1.52 20.25
CA VAL A 206 -1.28 1.25 19.71
C VAL A 206 -1.20 -0.20 19.25
N GLY A 207 -1.22 -0.42 17.94
CA GLY A 207 -1.22 -1.73 17.31
C GLY A 207 -0.44 -1.74 15.99
N MET A 208 -0.06 -2.93 15.52
CA MET A 208 0.62 -3.07 14.22
C MET A 208 -0.29 -2.64 13.06
N ASP A 209 -1.62 -2.70 13.23
CA ASP A 209 -2.59 -2.15 12.29
C ASP A 209 -2.45 -0.63 12.07
N VAL A 210 -2.15 0.13 13.13
CA VAL A 210 -1.88 1.59 13.03
C VAL A 210 -0.59 1.86 12.27
N VAL A 211 0.45 1.05 12.50
CA VAL A 211 1.69 1.11 11.74
C VAL A 211 1.43 0.90 10.25
N LYS A 212 0.72 -0.17 9.90
CA LYS A 212 0.37 -0.45 8.50
C LYS A 212 -0.40 0.71 7.87
N LYS A 213 -1.44 1.22 8.55
CA LYS A 213 -2.22 2.38 8.07
C LYS A 213 -1.37 3.63 7.87
N ASN A 214 -0.45 3.92 8.79
CA ASN A 214 0.43 5.09 8.67
C ASN A 214 1.37 4.96 7.45
N ILE A 215 1.87 3.76 7.17
CA ILE A 215 2.72 3.50 6.00
C ILE A 215 1.90 3.53 4.70
N GLU A 216 0.69 2.95 4.69
CA GLU A 216 -0.24 3.04 3.56
C GLU A 216 -0.66 4.49 3.26
N ALA A 217 -0.82 5.32 4.30
CA ALA A 217 -1.09 6.76 4.14
C ALA A 217 0.11 7.53 3.55
N LEU A 218 1.32 6.98 3.67
CA LEU A 218 2.52 7.42 2.95
C LEU A 218 2.66 6.72 1.58
N ARG A 219 1.63 6.01 1.12
CA ARG A 219 1.61 5.23 -0.13
C ARG A 219 2.70 4.16 -0.19
N GLY A 220 3.22 3.78 0.98
CA GLY A 220 4.17 2.71 1.11
C GLY A 220 3.52 1.38 1.44
N ARG A 221 4.35 0.36 1.57
CA ARG A 221 3.95 -0.95 2.09
C ARG A 221 4.92 -1.45 3.15
N VAL A 222 4.45 -2.39 3.96
CA VAL A 222 5.25 -3.05 5.00
C VAL A 222 5.37 -4.53 4.65
N GLU A 223 6.59 -5.04 4.66
CA GLU A 223 6.91 -6.46 4.51
C GLU A 223 7.52 -6.99 5.80
N VAL A 224 7.27 -8.26 6.11
CA VAL A 224 7.80 -8.93 7.31
C VAL A 224 8.53 -10.20 6.90
N SER A 225 9.73 -10.38 7.42
CA SER A 225 10.51 -11.61 7.32
C SER A 225 10.94 -12.01 8.71
N THR A 226 10.69 -13.24 9.11
CA THR A 226 10.98 -13.70 10.48
C THR A 226 11.33 -15.17 10.48
N LYS A 227 12.16 -15.58 11.44
CA LYS A 227 12.45 -16.98 11.69
C LYS A 227 12.52 -17.18 13.20
N LYS A 228 11.72 -18.15 13.70
CA LYS A 228 11.67 -18.47 15.13
C LYS A 228 13.07 -18.79 15.66
N GLY A 229 13.45 -18.11 16.74
CA GLY A 229 14.78 -18.17 17.37
C GLY A 229 15.85 -17.27 16.75
N TYR A 230 15.63 -16.68 15.57
CA TYR A 230 16.63 -15.87 14.86
C TYR A 230 16.26 -14.39 14.74
N GLY A 231 15.00 -14.02 14.99
CA GLY A 231 14.54 -12.63 15.03
C GLY A 231 13.57 -12.27 13.92
N THR A 232 13.31 -10.97 13.78
CA THR A 232 12.34 -10.41 12.84
C THR A 232 12.92 -9.21 12.09
N THR A 233 12.53 -9.06 10.83
CA THR A 233 12.84 -7.93 9.97
C THR A 233 11.55 -7.36 9.42
N PHE A 234 11.27 -6.11 9.78
CA PHE A 234 10.23 -5.29 9.15
C PHE A 234 10.87 -4.40 8.09
N ARG A 235 10.38 -4.46 6.85
CA ARG A 235 10.81 -3.57 5.75
C ARG A 235 9.68 -2.62 5.38
N LEU A 236 9.96 -1.33 5.43
CA LEU A 236 9.07 -0.26 5.01
C LEU A 236 9.54 0.22 3.65
N ILE A 237 8.68 0.07 2.65
CA ILE A 237 8.97 0.44 1.27
C ILE A 237 8.14 1.67 0.96
N LEU A 238 8.81 2.81 0.80
CA LEU A 238 8.19 4.11 0.61
C LEU A 238 8.55 4.63 -0.79
N PRO A 239 7.60 5.23 -1.53
CA PRO A 239 7.91 5.86 -2.81
C PRO A 239 8.80 7.09 -2.60
N LEU A 240 9.63 7.42 -3.60
CA LEU A 240 10.50 8.60 -3.54
C LEU A 240 9.70 9.93 -3.52
N THR A 241 8.52 9.95 -4.13
CA THR A 241 7.64 11.14 -4.21
C THR A 241 6.22 10.80 -3.75
N LEU A 242 5.59 11.70 -2.99
CA LEU A 242 4.20 11.54 -2.54
C LEU A 242 3.17 12.28 -3.40
N ALA A 243 3.61 13.25 -4.21
CA ALA A 243 2.72 14.14 -4.96
C ALA A 243 2.35 13.60 -6.35
N ILE A 244 3.22 12.78 -6.94
CA ILE A 244 3.05 12.26 -8.30
C ILE A 244 3.26 10.75 -8.27
N ILE A 245 2.35 10.02 -8.91
CA ILE A 245 2.48 8.58 -9.15
C ILE A 245 2.30 8.27 -10.63
N ASP A 246 2.92 7.18 -11.07
CA ASP A 246 2.57 6.53 -12.32
C ASP A 246 1.27 5.75 -12.13
N GLY A 247 0.28 6.01 -12.99
CA GLY A 247 -0.99 5.32 -12.98
C GLY A 247 -1.39 4.86 -14.38
N MET A 248 -2.01 3.68 -14.45
CA MET A 248 -2.74 3.21 -15.61
C MET A 248 -4.16 3.79 -15.57
N VAL A 249 -4.50 4.54 -16.60
CA VAL A 249 -5.80 5.20 -16.74
C VAL A 249 -6.74 4.25 -17.47
N ILE A 250 -7.81 3.84 -16.78
CA ILE A 250 -8.85 2.98 -17.34
C ILE A 250 -10.16 3.76 -17.48
N LYS A 251 -10.94 3.38 -18.48
CA LYS A 251 -12.28 3.92 -18.72
C LYS A 251 -13.32 2.90 -18.23
N VAL A 252 -14.35 3.38 -17.55
CA VAL A 252 -15.52 2.59 -17.15
C VAL A 252 -16.75 3.47 -17.38
N GLY A 253 -17.60 3.10 -18.33
CA GLY A 253 -18.67 3.96 -18.83
C GLY A 253 -18.14 5.30 -19.31
N ASN A 254 -18.65 6.40 -18.74
CA ASN A 254 -18.17 7.74 -19.03
C ASN A 254 -17.07 8.24 -18.07
N GLU A 255 -16.72 7.42 -17.08
CA GLU A 255 -15.81 7.79 -16.01
C GLU A 255 -14.39 7.27 -16.25
N LYS A 256 -13.40 7.97 -15.67
CA LYS A 256 -11.98 7.61 -15.72
C LYS A 256 -11.46 7.29 -14.33
N TYR A 257 -10.83 6.13 -14.20
CA TYR A 257 -10.18 5.68 -12.97
C TYR A 257 -8.71 5.44 -13.19
N ILE A 258 -7.95 5.53 -12.11
CA ILE A 258 -6.50 5.41 -12.13
C ILE A 258 -6.10 4.26 -11.23
N ILE A 259 -5.39 3.29 -11.79
CA ILE A 259 -4.78 2.20 -11.05
C ILE A 259 -3.29 2.51 -10.91
N PRO A 260 -2.72 2.57 -9.69
CA PRO A 260 -1.29 2.70 -9.53
C PRO A 260 -0.54 1.61 -10.30
N THR A 261 0.40 2.00 -11.17
CA THR A 261 1.10 1.05 -12.06
C THR A 261 1.81 -0.05 -11.27
N LEU A 262 2.34 0.28 -10.09
CA LEU A 262 3.01 -0.66 -9.18
C LEU A 262 2.11 -1.82 -8.70
N SER A 263 0.79 -1.66 -8.78
CA SER A 263 -0.18 -2.69 -8.41
C SER A 263 -0.64 -3.52 -9.60
N VAL A 264 -0.30 -3.14 -10.84
CA VAL A 264 -0.75 -3.85 -12.05
C VAL A 264 0.22 -4.97 -12.39
N ILE A 265 -0.30 -6.18 -12.54
CA ILE A 265 0.46 -7.34 -13.02
C ILE A 265 0.39 -7.41 -14.55
N THR A 266 -0.83 -7.40 -15.09
CA THR A 266 -1.07 -7.56 -16.53
C THR A 266 -2.48 -7.13 -16.90
N THR A 267 -2.74 -7.02 -18.20
CA THR A 267 -4.05 -6.70 -18.78
C THR A 267 -4.37 -7.67 -19.90
N PHE A 268 -5.61 -8.16 -19.98
CA PHE A 268 -6.04 -9.03 -21.07
C PHE A 268 -7.54 -8.94 -21.31
N ARG A 269 -8.00 -9.41 -22.48
CA ARG A 269 -9.41 -9.66 -22.73
C ARG A 269 -9.68 -11.15 -22.54
N PRO A 270 -10.72 -11.53 -21.78
CA PRO A 270 -10.92 -12.92 -21.42
C PRO A 270 -11.50 -13.70 -22.61
N GLY A 271 -10.99 -14.91 -22.81
CA GLY A 271 -11.50 -15.87 -23.78
C GLY A 271 -12.67 -16.70 -23.23
N ASN A 272 -13.39 -17.39 -24.13
CA ASN A 272 -14.50 -18.26 -23.76
C ASN A 272 -14.07 -19.31 -22.70
N GLY A 273 -14.82 -19.40 -21.61
CA GLY A 273 -14.55 -20.33 -20.50
C GLY A 273 -13.49 -19.89 -19.48
N GLU A 274 -12.88 -18.71 -19.64
CA GLU A 274 -11.96 -18.15 -18.63
C GLU A 274 -12.70 -17.52 -17.44
N ILE A 275 -13.99 -17.22 -17.61
CA ILE A 275 -14.87 -16.69 -16.56
C ILE A 275 -15.72 -17.83 -16.04
N SER A 276 -15.76 -17.99 -14.72
CA SER A 276 -16.57 -18.99 -14.05
C SER A 276 -17.20 -18.39 -12.80
N THR A 277 -18.44 -18.74 -12.52
CA THR A 277 -19.07 -18.37 -11.25
C THR A 277 -18.97 -19.55 -10.30
N LEU A 278 -18.31 -19.36 -9.17
CA LEU A 278 -18.16 -20.39 -8.13
C LEU A 278 -19.14 -20.09 -6.99
N PHE A 279 -19.85 -21.11 -6.52
CA PHE A 279 -20.73 -21.04 -5.36
C PHE A 279 -19.95 -20.49 -4.15
N GLU A 280 -20.54 -19.50 -3.44
CA GLU A 280 -19.94 -18.72 -2.32
C GLU A 280 -18.72 -17.84 -2.62
N LYS A 281 -18.13 -17.93 -3.82
CA LYS A 281 -16.92 -17.15 -4.19
C LYS A 281 -17.17 -16.08 -5.24
N GLY A 282 -18.34 -16.09 -5.88
CA GLY A 282 -18.73 -15.09 -6.88
C GLY A 282 -18.14 -15.37 -8.25
N GLU A 283 -18.12 -14.34 -9.10
CA GLU A 283 -17.50 -14.38 -10.42
C GLU A 283 -15.97 -14.43 -10.28
N MET A 284 -15.36 -15.37 -10.98
CA MET A 284 -13.92 -15.64 -10.97
C MET A 284 -13.40 -15.64 -12.40
N ILE A 285 -12.19 -15.14 -12.57
CA ILE A 285 -11.45 -15.17 -13.83
C ILE A 285 -10.24 -16.10 -13.68
N LYS A 286 -9.97 -16.91 -14.71
CA LYS A 286 -8.85 -17.84 -14.77
C LYS A 286 -7.79 -17.29 -15.72
N LEU A 287 -6.57 -17.12 -15.23
CA LEU A 287 -5.43 -16.72 -16.04
C LEU A 287 -4.24 -17.65 -15.75
N HIS A 288 -3.69 -18.29 -16.78
CA HIS A 288 -2.58 -19.25 -16.66
C HIS A 288 -2.79 -20.35 -15.60
N GLY A 289 -4.04 -20.79 -15.41
CA GLY A 289 -4.38 -21.82 -14.43
C GLY A 289 -4.72 -21.29 -13.03
N GLU A 290 -4.43 -20.02 -12.74
CA GLU A 290 -4.73 -19.36 -11.47
C GLU A 290 -6.14 -18.75 -11.50
N LEU A 291 -6.97 -19.04 -10.50
CA LEU A 291 -8.31 -18.47 -10.34
C LEU A 291 -8.26 -17.26 -9.40
N MET A 292 -8.77 -16.13 -9.86
CA MET A 292 -8.86 -14.89 -9.08
C MET A 292 -10.25 -14.27 -9.16
N PRO A 293 -10.70 -13.52 -8.14
CA PRO A 293 -12.01 -12.85 -8.18
C PRO A 293 -12.07 -11.82 -9.30
N LEU A 294 -13.24 -11.70 -9.93
CA LEU A 294 -13.54 -10.67 -10.92
C LEU A 294 -14.38 -9.55 -10.29
N LEU A 295 -13.86 -8.33 -10.32
CA LEU A 295 -14.52 -7.13 -9.86
C LEU A 295 -15.04 -6.30 -11.02
N ARG A 296 -16.34 -6.03 -11.01
CA ARG A 296 -17.01 -5.15 -11.96
C ARG A 296 -17.10 -3.75 -11.38
N LEU A 297 -16.20 -2.84 -11.78
CA LEU A 297 -16.16 -1.48 -11.24
C LEU A 297 -17.49 -0.74 -11.41
N TYR A 298 -18.17 -0.94 -12.55
CA TYR A 298 -19.46 -0.32 -12.82
C TYR A 298 -20.55 -0.73 -11.82
N LYS A 299 -20.54 -1.98 -11.33
CA LYS A 299 -21.46 -2.43 -10.28
C LYS A 299 -21.10 -1.85 -8.92
N LEU A 300 -19.80 -1.68 -8.64
CA LEU A 300 -19.32 -1.22 -7.34
C LEU A 300 -19.57 0.27 -7.13
N PHE A 301 -19.40 1.07 -8.17
CA PHE A 301 -19.54 2.53 -8.13
C PHE A 301 -20.81 3.03 -8.82
N GLU A 302 -21.75 2.13 -9.14
CA GLU A 302 -23.05 2.44 -9.77
C GLU A 302 -22.89 3.30 -11.05
N ILE A 303 -21.97 2.89 -11.93
CA ILE A 303 -21.60 3.63 -13.14
C ILE A 303 -22.50 3.21 -14.30
N GLU A 304 -23.11 4.19 -14.96
CA GLU A 304 -23.92 3.97 -16.15
C GLU A 304 -23.07 3.91 -17.44
N GLY A 305 -23.55 3.14 -18.42
CA GLY A 305 -22.96 3.10 -19.77
C GLY A 305 -21.66 2.29 -19.89
N ALA A 306 -21.28 1.55 -18.86
CA ALA A 306 -20.12 0.66 -18.90
C ALA A 306 -20.40 -0.61 -19.70
N ILE A 307 -19.35 -1.24 -20.23
CA ILE A 307 -19.46 -2.56 -20.86
C ILE A 307 -19.85 -3.56 -19.77
N GLU A 308 -20.92 -4.33 -19.99
CA GLU A 308 -21.38 -5.34 -19.04
C GLU A 308 -20.98 -6.76 -19.41
N ASP A 309 -20.74 -7.03 -20.69
CA ASP A 309 -20.25 -8.34 -21.12
C ASP A 309 -18.74 -8.44 -20.82
N PRO A 310 -18.31 -9.33 -19.92
CA PRO A 310 -16.91 -9.41 -19.55
C PRO A 310 -16.02 -9.92 -20.69
N TYR A 311 -16.56 -10.67 -21.68
CA TYR A 311 -15.81 -11.10 -22.87
C TYR A 311 -15.53 -9.96 -23.85
N SER A 312 -16.32 -8.89 -23.78
CA SER A 312 -16.13 -7.65 -24.55
C SER A 312 -15.32 -6.60 -23.78
N ALA A 313 -15.03 -6.84 -22.49
CA ALA A 313 -14.34 -5.91 -21.61
C ALA A 313 -12.85 -6.22 -21.47
N LEU A 314 -12.10 -5.24 -20.96
CA LEU A 314 -10.71 -5.41 -20.58
C LEU A 314 -10.61 -5.79 -19.09
N ILE A 315 -9.82 -6.81 -18.77
CA ILE A 315 -9.50 -7.19 -17.39
C ILE A 315 -8.09 -6.69 -17.06
N VAL A 316 -8.00 -5.82 -16.06
CA VAL A 316 -6.75 -5.39 -15.44
C VAL A 316 -6.50 -6.23 -14.20
N VAL A 317 -5.48 -7.09 -14.24
CA VAL A 317 -5.08 -7.91 -13.09
C VAL A 317 -4.22 -7.06 -12.19
N VAL A 318 -4.67 -6.86 -10.95
CA VAL A 318 -3.94 -6.12 -9.93
C VAL A 318 -3.65 -7.01 -8.73
N GLU A 319 -2.60 -6.67 -7.99
CA GLU A 319 -2.19 -7.35 -6.77
C GLU A 319 -2.00 -6.38 -5.62
N SER A 320 -2.51 -6.80 -4.46
CA SER A 320 -2.15 -6.21 -3.18
C SER A 320 -2.13 -7.29 -2.11
N GLU A 321 -1.13 -7.26 -1.22
CA GLU A 321 -0.99 -8.20 -0.10
C GLU A 321 -1.02 -9.68 -0.53
N ASN A 322 -0.34 -10.02 -1.65
CA ASN A 322 -0.32 -11.35 -2.28
C ASN A 322 -1.71 -11.88 -2.73
N MET A 323 -2.69 -10.99 -2.85
CA MET A 323 -4.00 -11.31 -3.37
C MET A 323 -4.16 -10.65 -4.74
N LYS A 324 -4.43 -11.46 -5.76
CA LYS A 324 -4.74 -11.00 -7.10
C LYS A 324 -6.24 -10.83 -7.28
N VAL A 325 -6.62 -9.81 -8.04
CA VAL A 325 -8.00 -9.57 -8.45
C VAL A 325 -8.03 -9.04 -9.87
N GLY A 326 -8.99 -9.51 -10.67
CA GLY A 326 -9.26 -8.96 -11.99
C GLY A 326 -10.22 -7.79 -11.86
N ILE A 327 -9.84 -6.62 -12.36
CA ILE A 327 -10.69 -5.43 -12.43
C ILE A 327 -11.21 -5.30 -13.86
N MET A 328 -12.53 -5.37 -14.03
CA MET A 328 -13.18 -5.17 -15.32
C MET A 328 -13.31 -3.68 -15.63
N ALA A 329 -12.84 -3.31 -16.81
CA ALA A 329 -12.89 -1.97 -17.37
C ALA A 329 -13.28 -2.02 -18.85
N ASP A 330 -13.77 -0.91 -19.38
CA ASP A 330 -14.18 -0.83 -20.79
C ASP A 330 -12.95 -0.71 -21.69
N ASP A 331 -11.98 0.10 -21.27
CA ASP A 331 -10.78 0.37 -22.06
C ASP A 331 -9.60 0.80 -21.18
N LEU A 332 -8.38 0.65 -21.72
CA LEU A 332 -7.14 1.17 -21.15
C LEU A 332 -6.66 2.35 -21.99
N LEU A 333 -6.77 3.55 -21.43
CA LEU A 333 -6.37 4.80 -22.10
C LEU A 333 -4.85 4.99 -22.11
N GLY A 334 -4.11 4.27 -21.27
CA GLY A 334 -2.65 4.24 -21.23
C GLY A 334 -2.06 4.53 -19.85
N GLN A 335 -0.74 4.63 -19.79
CA GLN A 335 0.00 4.99 -18.58
C GLN A 335 0.29 6.49 -18.57
N GLN A 336 0.05 7.15 -17.44
CA GLN A 336 0.27 8.59 -17.27
C GLN A 336 0.81 8.90 -15.88
N GLN A 337 1.62 9.95 -15.80
CA GLN A 337 2.00 10.54 -14.51
C GLN A 337 0.92 11.48 -14.04
N ILE A 338 0.52 11.29 -12.80
CA ILE A 338 -0.68 11.91 -12.29
C ILE A 338 -0.35 12.62 -10.99
N VAL A 339 -0.66 13.91 -10.96
CA VAL A 339 -0.54 14.72 -9.76
C VAL A 339 -1.73 14.41 -8.86
N ILE A 340 -1.41 13.85 -7.70
CA ILE A 340 -2.41 13.59 -6.67
C ILE A 340 -2.80 14.91 -6.04
N LYS A 341 -4.11 15.11 -5.92
CA LYS A 341 -4.67 16.12 -5.05
C LYS A 341 -5.45 15.41 -3.93
N PRO A 342 -5.26 15.82 -2.67
CA PRO A 342 -6.08 15.30 -1.59
C PRO A 342 -7.54 15.63 -1.88
N LEU A 343 -8.38 14.62 -1.96
CA LEU A 343 -9.83 14.81 -1.95
C LEU A 343 -10.17 15.40 -0.57
N GLY A 344 -10.89 16.51 -0.53
CA GLY A 344 -11.23 17.21 0.71
C GLY A 344 -11.88 16.29 1.77
N GLU A 345 -12.06 16.79 2.98
CA GLU A 345 -12.54 16.01 4.15
C GLU A 345 -13.80 15.16 3.90
N LEU A 346 -14.67 15.60 2.98
CA LEU A 346 -15.91 14.93 2.58
C LEU A 346 -15.72 13.59 1.83
N LEU A 347 -14.58 13.38 1.17
CA LEU A 347 -14.31 12.24 0.30
C LEU A 347 -13.27 11.25 0.87
N LYS A 348 -12.70 11.53 2.06
CA LYS A 348 -11.74 10.65 2.76
C LYS A 348 -12.29 9.26 3.15
N ARG A 349 -13.55 8.94 2.82
CA ARG A 349 -14.26 7.75 3.31
C ARG A 349 -14.89 6.89 2.22
N VAL A 350 -14.67 7.15 0.93
CA VAL A 350 -15.24 6.29 -0.12
C VAL A 350 -14.41 5.00 -0.22
N PRO A 351 -14.98 3.82 0.14
CA PRO A 351 -14.25 2.56 0.07
C PRO A 351 -13.81 2.26 -1.36
N GLY A 352 -12.55 1.89 -1.56
CA GLY A 352 -12.00 1.59 -2.89
C GLY A 352 -11.41 2.80 -3.64
N ILE A 353 -11.37 3.98 -3.04
CA ILE A 353 -10.73 5.19 -3.60
C ILE A 353 -9.68 5.73 -2.62
N SER A 354 -8.45 5.93 -3.10
CA SER A 354 -7.31 6.43 -2.31
C SER A 354 -7.08 7.94 -2.47
N GLY A 355 -7.63 8.56 -3.52
CA GLY A 355 -7.42 9.98 -3.78
C GLY A 355 -7.96 10.44 -5.13
N GLY A 356 -7.74 11.71 -5.40
CA GLY A 356 -8.14 12.38 -6.63
C GLY A 356 -6.91 12.80 -7.41
N ALA A 357 -7.11 12.96 -8.69
CA ALA A 357 -6.08 13.26 -9.65
C ALA A 357 -6.61 14.27 -10.64
N ILE A 358 -5.78 15.22 -11.04
CA ILE A 358 -6.11 16.08 -12.18
C ILE A 358 -5.55 15.40 -13.42
N MET A 359 -6.46 15.03 -14.31
CA MET A 359 -6.16 14.41 -15.58
C MET A 359 -5.64 15.45 -16.57
N PRO A 360 -4.93 15.02 -17.63
CA PRO A 360 -4.49 15.93 -18.68
C PRO A 360 -5.64 16.65 -19.37
N ASP A 361 -6.83 16.05 -19.50
CA ASP A 361 -8.00 16.74 -20.07
C ASP A 361 -8.65 17.75 -19.10
N GLY A 362 -8.01 18.04 -17.97
CA GLY A 362 -8.50 18.93 -16.91
C GLY A 362 -9.62 18.34 -16.06
N LYS A 363 -10.07 17.12 -16.35
CA LYS A 363 -11.08 16.42 -15.54
C LYS A 363 -10.44 15.81 -14.29
N VAL A 364 -11.28 15.49 -13.31
CA VAL A 364 -10.83 14.79 -12.11
C VAL A 364 -10.93 13.28 -12.36
N GLY A 365 -9.81 12.58 -12.19
CA GLY A 365 -9.75 11.12 -12.13
C GLY A 365 -9.73 10.65 -10.68
N LEU A 366 -10.28 9.46 -10.42
CA LEU A 366 -10.26 8.84 -9.10
C LEU A 366 -9.20 7.74 -9.05
N ILE A 367 -8.31 7.81 -8.05
CA ILE A 367 -7.26 6.81 -7.84
C ILE A 367 -7.84 5.67 -7.03
N LEU A 368 -7.79 4.46 -7.57
CA LEU A 368 -8.32 3.27 -6.91
C LEU A 368 -7.42 2.83 -5.75
N ASP A 369 -8.05 2.52 -4.61
CA ASP A 369 -7.42 1.82 -3.50
C ASP A 369 -7.56 0.32 -3.70
N ILE A 370 -6.54 -0.34 -4.25
CA ILE A 370 -6.58 -1.77 -4.58
C ILE A 370 -6.78 -2.64 -3.33
N SER A 371 -6.13 -2.29 -2.22
CA SER A 371 -6.31 -2.99 -0.95
C SER A 371 -7.74 -2.86 -0.44
N GLY A 372 -8.35 -1.67 -0.58
CA GLY A 372 -9.75 -1.42 -0.27
C GLY A 372 -10.71 -2.21 -1.17
N LEU A 373 -10.45 -2.23 -2.48
CA LEU A 373 -11.26 -2.97 -3.46
C LEU A 373 -11.25 -4.49 -3.20
N ILE A 374 -10.10 -5.06 -2.84
CA ILE A 374 -9.98 -6.48 -2.48
C ILE A 374 -10.75 -6.80 -1.19
N LYS A 375 -10.85 -5.86 -0.23
CA LYS A 375 -11.67 -6.05 0.97
C LYS A 375 -13.16 -6.02 0.62
N LEU A 376 -13.58 -5.08 -0.22
CA LEU A 376 -14.96 -4.97 -0.71
C LEU A 376 -15.39 -6.22 -1.49
N SER A 377 -14.52 -6.80 -2.32
CA SER A 377 -14.83 -8.02 -3.08
C SER A 377 -15.23 -9.19 -2.18
N LYS A 378 -14.54 -9.35 -1.05
CA LYS A 378 -14.83 -10.38 -0.04
C LYS A 378 -16.18 -10.15 0.65
N GLU A 379 -16.57 -8.89 0.87
CA GLU A 379 -17.85 -8.54 1.48
C GLU A 379 -19.02 -8.68 0.49
N VAL A 380 -18.86 -8.24 -0.77
CA VAL A 380 -19.89 -8.34 -1.81
C VAL A 380 -20.17 -9.78 -2.23
N GLY A 381 -19.15 -10.64 -2.27
CA GLY A 381 -19.32 -12.09 -2.43
C GLY A 381 -20.15 -12.72 -1.31
N ALA A 382 -20.13 -12.15 -0.10
CA ALA A 382 -20.97 -12.57 1.02
C ALA A 382 -22.37 -11.91 1.03
N TYR A 383 -22.54 -10.73 0.43
CA TYR A 383 -23.81 -10.00 0.38
C TYR A 383 -24.77 -10.44 -0.71
N SER A 384 -24.26 -10.89 -1.87
CA SER A 384 -25.09 -11.45 -2.94
C SER A 384 -25.92 -12.66 -2.44
N ASN A 385 -25.37 -13.41 -1.47
CA ASN A 385 -26.05 -14.52 -0.80
C ASN A 385 -27.28 -14.14 0.04
N ARG A 386 -27.42 -12.89 0.53
CA ARG A 386 -28.61 -12.52 1.35
C ARG A 386 -29.83 -12.17 0.51
N LYS A 387 -29.66 -11.72 -0.73
CA LYS A 387 -30.78 -11.40 -1.62
C LYS A 387 -31.30 -12.65 -2.34
N GLU A 388 -30.44 -13.58 -2.75
CA GLU A 388 -30.86 -14.84 -3.40
C GLU A 388 -31.48 -15.86 -2.43
N VAL A 389 -31.01 -15.95 -1.18
CA VAL A 389 -31.65 -16.83 -0.19
C VAL A 389 -33.03 -16.29 0.24
N ARG A 390 -33.24 -14.97 0.19
CA ARG A 390 -34.58 -14.38 0.42
C ARG A 390 -35.53 -14.55 -0.76
N SER A 391 -35.05 -14.64 -2.00
CA SER A 391 -35.92 -14.91 -3.15
C SER A 391 -36.33 -16.39 -3.24
N CYS A 392 -35.46 -17.33 -2.87
CA CYS A 392 -35.82 -18.75 -2.79
C CYS A 392 -36.82 -19.05 -1.64
N ASN A 393 -36.69 -18.41 -0.48
CA ASN A 393 -37.62 -18.62 0.63
C ASN A 393 -39.00 -17.96 0.44
N ASN A 394 -39.15 -17.05 -0.53
CA ASN A 394 -40.44 -16.42 -0.86
C ASN A 394 -41.18 -17.10 -2.02
N GLN A 395 -40.63 -18.18 -2.59
CA GLN A 395 -41.32 -19.02 -3.60
C GLN A 395 -41.81 -20.36 -3.03
N SER A 396 -41.68 -20.57 -1.71
CA SER A 396 -42.15 -21.78 -1.01
C SER A 396 -43.05 -21.44 0.18
N ASN A 397 -44.11 -20.66 -0.06
CA ASN A 397 -45.29 -20.58 0.79
C ASN A 397 -46.52 -20.16 -0.01
#